data_AF-A0A7J9GM71-F1
#
_entry.id   AF-A0A7J9GM71-F1
#
_cell.length_a   1.000
_cell.length_b   1.000
_cell.length_c   1.000
_cell.angle_alpha   90.00
_cell.angle_beta   90.00
_cell.angle_gamma   90.00
#
_symmetry.space_group_name_H-M   'P 1'
#
loop_
_entity.id
_entity.type
_entity.pdbx_description
1 polymer ?
#
loop_
_entity_poly.entity_id
_entity_poly.type
_entity_poly.pdbx_seq_one_letter_code
_entity_poly.pdbx_strand_id
1 'polypeptide(L)'
;MYGKAAICLTLAITFLISCSIYLGTVDLRSYFFPVQSAPRSLCATGRPLRVYMYDLPRKFHVGMMGRRYSKESGPVTMENLPPWPARAGVRRQHSVEYWLMASLLYDGKGGEEREAVRVSDPATADAFFVPFFSSMSVTTHGHNMTDAATEGDRRL
;
A
#
# COMPACT_ATOMS: atom_id res chain seq x y z
N MET A 1 -19.51 -27.47 43.33
CA MET A 1 -18.70 -27.28 42.10
C MET A 1 -19.27 -26.22 41.15
N TYR A 2 -20.58 -25.89 41.19
CA TYR A 2 -21.21 -24.89 40.32
C TYR A 2 -20.88 -23.42 40.63
N GLY A 3 -20.54 -23.08 41.87
CA GLY A 3 -20.26 -21.68 42.26
C GLY A 3 -19.04 -21.06 41.56
N LYS A 4 -17.98 -21.85 41.33
CA LYS A 4 -16.79 -21.37 40.60
C LYS A 4 -17.08 -21.13 39.12
N ALA A 5 -17.87 -22.03 38.51
CA ALA A 5 -18.29 -21.89 37.12
C ALA A 5 -19.21 -20.65 36.93
N ALA A 6 -20.10 -20.40 37.89
CA ALA A 6 -20.96 -19.21 37.87
C ALA A 6 -20.15 -17.90 37.95
N ILE A 7 -19.12 -17.84 38.82
CA ILE A 7 -18.24 -16.68 38.94
C ILE A 7 -17.41 -16.46 37.66
N CYS A 8 -16.90 -17.53 37.05
CA CYS A 8 -16.19 -17.42 35.78
C CYS A 8 -17.10 -16.92 34.65
N LEU A 9 -18.34 -17.40 34.61
CA LEU A 9 -19.32 -17.01 33.60
C LEU A 9 -19.73 -15.54 33.74
N THR A 10 -19.94 -15.06 34.97
CA THR A 10 -20.26 -13.64 35.20
C THR A 10 -19.11 -12.74 34.78
N LEU A 11 -17.86 -13.07 35.13
CA LEU A 11 -16.68 -12.31 34.70
C LEU A 11 -16.52 -12.29 33.18
N ALA A 12 -16.73 -13.43 32.51
CA ALA A 12 -16.65 -13.52 31.05
C ALA A 12 -17.71 -12.64 30.37
N ILE A 13 -18.95 -12.65 30.89
CA ILE A 13 -20.03 -11.81 30.35
C ILE A 13 -19.72 -10.33 30.56
N THR A 14 -19.26 -9.93 31.74
CA THR A 14 -18.87 -8.53 32.00
C THR A 14 -17.72 -8.08 31.08
N PHE A 15 -16.74 -8.94 30.85
CA PHE A 15 -15.64 -8.68 29.91
C PHE A 15 -16.15 -8.51 28.47
N LEU A 16 -17.02 -9.40 28.00
CA LEU A 16 -17.59 -9.32 26.64
C LEU A 16 -18.44 -8.06 26.44
N ILE A 17 -19.24 -7.67 27.43
CA ILE A 17 -20.02 -6.42 27.39
C ILE A 17 -19.09 -5.21 27.34
N SER A 18 -18.05 -5.19 28.18
CA SER A 18 -17.05 -4.11 28.17
C SER A 18 -16.31 -4.03 26.82
N CYS A 19 -15.89 -5.16 26.26
CA CYS A 19 -15.29 -5.23 24.93
C CYS A 19 -16.24 -4.75 23.84
N SER A 20 -17.54 -5.08 23.90
CA SER A 20 -18.51 -4.62 22.91
C SER A 20 -18.77 -3.12 22.98
N ILE A 21 -18.77 -2.53 24.18
CA ILE A 21 -18.89 -1.07 24.36
C ILE A 21 -17.61 -0.39 23.86
N TYR A 22 -16.43 -0.92 24.20
CA TYR A 22 -15.15 -0.38 23.74
C TYR A 22 -15.02 -0.49 22.21
N LEU A 23 -15.24 -1.66 21.62
CA LEU A 23 -15.19 -1.86 20.16
C LEU A 23 -16.30 -1.11 19.41
N GLY A 24 -17.46 -0.89 20.03
CA GLY A 24 -18.55 -0.10 19.44
C GLY A 24 -18.33 1.41 19.49
N THR A 25 -17.50 1.89 20.43
CA THR A 25 -17.10 3.31 20.55
C THR A 25 -15.81 3.63 19.82
N VAL A 26 -14.97 2.62 19.58
CA VAL A 26 -13.81 2.72 18.70
C VAL A 26 -14.31 2.66 17.27
N ASP A 27 -14.45 3.82 16.66
CA ASP A 27 -14.63 3.93 15.21
C ASP A 27 -13.34 3.46 14.51
N LEU A 28 -13.19 2.14 14.31
CA LEU A 28 -12.05 1.57 13.58
C LEU A 28 -11.97 2.11 12.14
N ARG A 29 -13.06 2.67 11.61
CA ARG A 29 -13.11 3.30 10.29
C ARG A 29 -12.17 4.50 10.21
N SER A 30 -12.01 5.28 11.28
CA SER A 30 -11.14 6.47 11.27
C SER A 30 -9.64 6.15 11.30
N TYR A 31 -9.24 4.93 11.67
CA TYR A 31 -7.83 4.50 11.63
C TYR A 31 -7.40 3.92 10.27
N PHE A 32 -8.35 3.39 9.47
CA PHE A 32 -8.05 2.88 8.13
C PHE A 32 -8.15 3.94 7.02
N PHE A 33 -8.71 5.12 7.34
CA PHE A 33 -8.77 6.25 6.41
C PHE A 33 -8.11 7.50 7.03
N PRO A 34 -6.79 7.67 6.94
CA PRO A 34 -6.21 9.01 6.97
C PRO A 34 -6.40 9.65 5.59
N VAL A 35 -7.65 9.70 5.12
CA VAL A 35 -8.09 10.62 4.07
C VAL A 35 -9.41 11.18 4.58
N GLN A 36 -9.33 11.86 5.74
CA GLN A 36 -10.19 13.02 5.90
C GLN A 36 -9.94 13.86 4.67
N SER A 37 -10.99 14.02 3.86
CA SER A 37 -11.10 15.05 2.83
C SER A 37 -10.34 16.27 3.30
N ALA A 38 -9.11 16.44 2.81
CA ALA A 38 -8.40 17.68 3.02
C ALA A 38 -9.38 18.77 2.57
N PRO A 39 -9.54 19.87 3.32
CA PRO A 39 -10.32 20.99 2.83
C PRO A 39 -9.79 21.24 1.42
N ARG A 40 -10.69 21.17 0.41
CA ARG A 40 -10.35 21.36 -1.00
C ARG A 40 -9.36 22.51 -1.03
N SER A 41 -8.10 22.18 -1.32
CA SER A 41 -7.02 23.16 -1.28
C SER A 41 -7.51 24.35 -2.11
N LEU A 42 -7.29 25.57 -1.64
CA LEU A 42 -7.55 26.78 -2.42
C LEU A 42 -6.81 26.78 -3.78
N CYS A 43 -5.91 25.81 -4.00
CA CYS A 43 -5.22 25.52 -5.26
C CYS A 43 -5.84 24.38 -6.10
N ALA A 44 -7.01 23.83 -5.74
CA ALA A 44 -7.68 22.81 -6.54
C ALA A 44 -8.23 23.45 -7.82
N THR A 45 -7.37 23.59 -8.82
CA THR A 45 -7.80 23.75 -10.21
C THR A 45 -8.74 22.59 -10.47
N GLY A 46 -10.01 22.80 -10.84
CA GLY A 46 -10.99 21.72 -11.06
C GLY A 46 -10.66 20.73 -12.19
N ARG A 47 -9.37 20.59 -12.55
CA ARG A 47 -8.79 19.63 -13.47
C ARG A 47 -7.88 18.66 -12.69
N PRO A 48 -7.88 17.37 -13.05
CA PRO A 48 -6.94 16.39 -12.49
C PRO A 48 -5.47 16.78 -12.73
N LEU A 49 -4.59 16.44 -11.80
CA LEU A 49 -3.13 16.55 -11.97
C LEU A 49 -2.67 15.64 -13.10
N ARG A 50 -1.98 16.19 -14.11
CA ARG A 50 -1.48 15.41 -15.24
C ARG A 50 -0.10 14.85 -14.91
N VAL A 51 0.03 13.54 -14.84
CA VAL A 51 1.26 12.88 -14.40
C VAL A 51 1.84 12.06 -15.54
N TYR A 52 3.09 12.34 -15.92
CA TYR A 52 3.85 11.45 -16.77
C TYR A 52 4.51 10.37 -15.90
N MET A 53 4.16 9.11 -16.15
CA MET A 53 4.75 7.97 -15.44
C MET A 53 5.80 7.30 -16.34
N TYR A 54 7.03 7.24 -15.85
CA TYR A 54 8.15 6.58 -16.54
C TYR A 54 7.91 5.08 -16.74
N ASP A 55 8.18 4.59 -17.95
CA ASP A 55 8.15 3.16 -18.28
C ASP A 55 9.46 2.47 -17.88
N LEU A 56 9.64 2.30 -16.57
CA LEU A 56 10.79 1.59 -16.02
C LEU A 56 10.69 0.08 -16.29
N PRO A 57 11.80 -0.66 -16.53
CA PRO A 57 11.76 -2.11 -16.62
C PRO A 57 11.27 -2.76 -15.32
N ARG A 58 10.35 -3.74 -15.41
CA ARG A 58 9.71 -4.44 -14.27
C ARG A 58 10.65 -4.85 -13.14
N LYS A 59 11.88 -5.25 -13.46
CA LYS A 59 12.91 -5.66 -12.49
C LYS A 59 13.25 -4.59 -11.43
N PHE A 60 12.99 -3.32 -11.73
CA PHE A 60 13.26 -2.20 -10.82
C PHE A 60 12.04 -1.77 -10.01
N HIS A 61 10.89 -2.45 -10.17
CA HIS A 61 9.66 -2.11 -9.46
C HIS A 61 8.81 -3.35 -9.21
N VAL A 62 7.69 -3.56 -9.90
CA VAL A 62 6.76 -4.67 -9.58
C VAL A 62 7.42 -6.06 -9.59
N GLY A 63 8.52 -6.24 -10.31
CA GLY A 63 9.33 -7.46 -10.28
C GLY A 63 9.96 -7.75 -8.91
N MET A 64 10.18 -6.74 -8.08
CA MET A 64 10.65 -6.89 -6.70
C MET A 64 9.58 -7.50 -5.79
N MET A 65 8.30 -7.43 -6.17
CA MET A 65 7.20 -7.99 -5.35
C MET A 65 7.22 -9.53 -5.29
N GLY A 66 7.93 -10.19 -6.22
CA GLY A 66 8.15 -11.63 -6.20
C GLY A 66 8.68 -12.19 -7.53
N ARG A 67 9.32 -13.37 -7.47
CA ARG A 67 9.97 -14.04 -8.61
C ARG A 67 9.05 -14.29 -9.81
N ARG A 68 7.74 -14.41 -9.59
CA ARG A 68 6.75 -14.56 -10.69
C ARG A 68 6.73 -13.29 -11.55
N TYR A 69 6.61 -12.13 -10.91
CA TYR A 69 6.45 -10.83 -11.57
C TYR A 69 7.74 -10.33 -12.23
N SER A 70 8.90 -10.79 -11.75
CA SER A 70 10.20 -10.49 -12.36
C SER A 70 10.43 -11.21 -13.69
N LYS A 71 9.70 -12.32 -13.95
CA LYS A 71 9.81 -13.10 -15.19
C LYS A 71 8.84 -12.65 -16.28
N GLU A 72 7.84 -11.86 -15.91
CA GLU A 72 6.89 -11.29 -16.87
C GLU A 72 7.58 -10.22 -17.72
N SER A 73 7.26 -10.23 -19.01
CA SER A 73 7.79 -9.31 -20.02
C SER A 73 6.75 -8.26 -20.41
N GLY A 74 7.23 -7.07 -20.76
CA GLY A 74 6.39 -5.95 -21.20
C GLY A 74 6.09 -4.91 -20.12
N PRO A 75 5.41 -3.81 -20.49
CA PRO A 75 5.05 -2.74 -19.57
C PRO A 75 4.02 -3.20 -18.54
N VAL A 76 3.99 -2.50 -17.40
CA VAL A 76 2.97 -2.74 -16.38
C VAL A 76 1.68 -2.00 -16.79
N THR A 77 0.58 -2.73 -16.79
CA THR A 77 -0.78 -2.24 -17.05
C THR A 77 -1.68 -2.61 -15.88
N MET A 78 -2.91 -2.10 -15.85
CA MET A 78 -3.86 -2.42 -14.79
C MET A 78 -4.19 -3.93 -14.75
N GLU A 79 -4.21 -4.59 -15.90
CA GLU A 79 -4.55 -6.01 -16.06
C GLU A 79 -3.45 -6.94 -15.55
N ASN A 80 -2.20 -6.50 -15.63
CA ASN A 80 -1.02 -7.30 -15.26
C ASN A 80 -0.33 -6.79 -13.98
N LEU A 81 -0.96 -5.86 -13.27
CA LEU A 81 -0.47 -5.32 -12.01
C LEU A 81 -0.53 -6.40 -10.92
N PRO A 82 0.60 -6.73 -10.26
CA PRO A 82 0.62 -7.71 -9.19
C PRO A 82 -0.25 -7.28 -8.01
N PRO A 83 -1.10 -8.15 -7.43
CA PRO A 83 -1.89 -7.77 -6.27
C PRO A 83 -0.99 -7.43 -5.08
N TRP A 84 -1.39 -6.41 -4.31
CA TRP A 84 -0.72 -6.07 -3.07
C TRP A 84 -0.83 -7.23 -2.06
N PRO A 85 0.29 -7.75 -1.51
CA PRO A 85 0.22 -8.91 -0.64
C PRO A 85 -0.38 -8.58 0.73
N ALA A 86 -1.30 -9.42 1.19
CA ALA A 86 -1.95 -9.27 2.50
C ALA A 86 -0.95 -9.22 3.68
N ARG A 87 0.15 -9.96 3.58
CA ARG A 87 1.24 -10.02 4.58
C ARG A 87 2.54 -9.44 4.03
N ALA A 88 2.55 -8.15 3.72
CA ALA A 88 3.72 -7.48 3.15
C ALA A 88 4.86 -7.17 4.18
N GLY A 89 4.58 -7.23 5.49
CA GLY A 89 5.59 -6.90 6.52
C GLY A 89 6.14 -5.48 6.37
N VAL A 90 7.47 -5.32 6.43
CA VAL A 90 8.18 -4.04 6.20
C VAL A 90 7.81 -3.42 4.85
N ARG A 91 7.48 -4.24 3.84
CA ARG A 91 7.03 -3.73 2.54
C ARG A 91 5.74 -2.90 2.60
N ARG A 92 4.96 -2.96 3.70
CA ARG A 92 3.79 -2.09 3.93
C ARG A 92 4.13 -0.61 3.91
N GLN A 93 5.34 -0.24 4.34
CA GLN A 93 5.83 1.13 4.34
C GLN A 93 6.00 1.69 2.92
N HIS A 94 5.92 0.83 1.90
CA HIS A 94 6.13 1.16 0.48
C HIS A 94 4.89 0.86 -0.36
N SER A 95 3.74 0.84 0.33
CA SER A 95 2.45 0.69 -0.31
C SER A 95 2.06 1.95 -1.09
N VAL A 96 2.58 3.12 -0.70
CA VAL A 96 2.26 4.40 -1.34
C VAL A 96 2.67 4.40 -2.80
N GLU A 97 3.88 3.97 -3.11
CA GLU A 97 4.40 3.89 -4.48
C GLU A 97 3.58 2.92 -5.33
N TYR A 98 3.12 1.82 -4.73
CA TYR A 98 2.31 0.82 -5.41
C TYR A 98 0.92 1.38 -5.73
N TRP A 99 0.28 2.01 -4.75
CA TRP A 99 -1.06 2.56 -4.91
C TRP A 99 -1.08 3.79 -5.83
N LEU A 100 -0.03 4.62 -5.82
CA LEU A 100 0.14 5.70 -6.79
C LEU A 100 0.23 5.16 -8.23
N MET A 101 1.07 4.14 -8.45
CA MET A 101 1.17 3.50 -9.75
C MET A 101 -0.16 2.86 -10.17
N ALA A 102 -0.83 2.13 -9.27
CA ALA A 102 -2.13 1.51 -9.54
C ALA A 102 -3.19 2.56 -9.92
N SER A 103 -3.23 3.68 -9.19
CA SER A 103 -4.11 4.80 -9.49
C SER A 103 -3.84 5.38 -10.88
N LEU A 104 -2.57 5.58 -11.25
CA LEU A 104 -2.21 6.11 -12.57
C LEU A 104 -2.44 5.11 -13.73
N LEU A 105 -2.36 3.81 -13.45
CA LEU A 105 -2.64 2.75 -14.43
C LEU A 105 -4.14 2.50 -14.64
N TYR A 106 -4.96 2.80 -13.65
CA TYR A 106 -6.41 2.68 -13.76
C TYR A 106 -6.94 3.63 -14.85
N ASP A 107 -7.85 3.15 -15.70
CA ASP A 107 -8.38 3.89 -16.85
C ASP A 107 -9.61 4.75 -16.52
N GLY A 108 -10.09 4.71 -15.26
CA GLY A 108 -11.21 5.53 -14.81
C GLY A 108 -12.58 5.02 -15.22
N LYS A 109 -12.71 3.73 -15.57
CA LYS A 109 -14.03 3.11 -15.80
C LYS A 109 -14.96 3.35 -14.60
N GLY A 110 -16.03 4.13 -14.80
CA GLY A 110 -17.02 4.41 -13.74
C GLY A 110 -17.38 5.88 -13.51
N GLY A 111 -16.70 6.83 -14.19
CA GLY A 111 -17.10 8.25 -14.12
C GLY A 111 -16.75 8.95 -12.81
N GLU A 112 -15.88 8.35 -11.98
CA GLU A 112 -15.37 8.99 -10.77
C GLU A 112 -14.39 10.13 -11.11
N GLU A 113 -14.53 11.24 -10.40
CA GLU A 113 -13.60 12.37 -10.47
C GLU A 113 -12.22 11.93 -9.96
N ARG A 114 -11.18 12.13 -10.77
CA ARG A 114 -9.82 11.65 -10.46
C ARG A 114 -8.95 12.82 -10.04
N GLU A 115 -8.22 12.65 -8.94
CA GLU A 115 -7.25 13.66 -8.49
C GLU A 115 -6.05 13.77 -9.46
N ALA A 116 -5.68 12.67 -10.10
CA ALA A 116 -4.59 12.61 -11.07
C ALA A 116 -4.91 11.69 -12.26
N VAL A 117 -4.35 12.03 -13.42
CA VAL A 117 -4.47 11.27 -14.67
C VAL A 117 -3.09 11.04 -15.28
N ARG A 118 -2.85 9.82 -15.78
CA ARG A 118 -1.62 9.51 -16.51
C ARG A 118 -1.66 10.14 -17.90
N VAL A 119 -0.59 10.81 -18.29
CA VAL A 119 -0.38 11.31 -19.66
C VAL A 119 0.79 10.60 -20.32
N SER A 120 0.70 10.40 -21.63
CA SER A 120 1.75 9.74 -22.43
C SER A 120 2.82 10.71 -22.94
N ASP A 121 2.49 12.00 -23.07
CA ASP A 121 3.45 13.02 -23.52
C ASP A 121 4.01 13.79 -22.31
N PRO A 122 5.32 13.66 -22.01
CA PRO A 122 5.96 14.34 -20.88
C PRO A 122 5.94 15.86 -21.02
N ALA A 123 5.92 16.42 -22.24
CA ALA A 123 5.86 17.87 -22.45
C ALA A 123 4.54 18.49 -21.92
N THR A 124 3.55 17.64 -21.69
CA THR A 124 2.23 18.05 -21.28
C THR A 124 1.92 17.71 -19.82
N ALA A 125 2.88 17.15 -19.10
CA ALA A 125 2.70 16.76 -17.71
C ALA A 125 2.90 17.93 -16.74
N ASP A 126 2.08 17.97 -15.69
CA ASP A 126 2.26 18.87 -14.55
C ASP A 126 3.27 18.28 -13.54
N ALA A 127 3.44 16.93 -13.51
CA ALA A 127 4.38 16.23 -12.64
C ALA A 127 4.94 14.95 -13.29
N PHE A 128 6.11 14.51 -12.80
CA PHE A 128 6.77 13.27 -13.21
C PHE A 128 6.75 12.25 -12.07
N PHE A 129 6.34 11.02 -12.37
CA PHE A 129 6.36 9.91 -11.43
C PHE A 129 7.27 8.78 -11.94
N VAL A 130 8.22 8.37 -11.11
CA VAL A 130 9.10 7.23 -11.37
C VAL A 130 8.67 6.09 -10.45
N PRO A 131 8.03 5.03 -10.98
CA PRO A 131 7.53 3.94 -10.15
C PRO A 131 8.69 3.04 -9.72
N PHE A 132 9.45 3.44 -8.71
CA PHE A 132 10.60 2.70 -8.16
C PHE A 132 10.36 2.37 -6.68
N PHE A 133 10.46 1.09 -6.30
CA PHE A 133 10.32 0.67 -4.90
C PHE A 133 11.68 0.72 -4.20
N SER A 134 12.09 1.93 -3.78
CA SER A 134 13.44 2.25 -3.24
C SER A 134 13.90 1.42 -2.06
N SER A 135 12.97 0.77 -1.40
CA SER A 135 13.06 0.21 -0.06
C SER A 135 12.71 -1.27 0.00
N MET A 136 12.21 -1.83 -1.10
CA MET A 136 12.26 -3.27 -1.31
C MET A 136 13.70 -3.76 -1.54
N SER A 137 14.65 -2.84 -1.77
CA SER A 137 16.09 -3.11 -1.92
C SER A 137 16.73 -3.73 -0.68
N VAL A 138 16.22 -3.44 0.52
CA VAL A 138 16.77 -3.95 1.80
C VAL A 138 16.30 -5.38 2.11
N THR A 139 15.30 -5.92 1.42
CA THR A 139 14.56 -7.11 1.93
C THR A 139 14.67 -8.38 1.10
N THR A 140 15.37 -8.39 -0.05
CA THR A 140 15.50 -9.63 -0.85
C THR A 140 16.43 -10.67 -0.25
N HIS A 141 17.48 -10.25 0.49
CA HIS A 141 18.40 -11.12 1.24
C HIS A 141 18.39 -10.85 2.76
N GLY A 142 17.75 -9.75 3.18
CA GLY A 142 17.74 -9.30 4.59
C GLY A 142 16.71 -9.98 5.49
N HIS A 143 16.04 -11.04 5.04
CA HIS A 143 14.95 -11.65 5.82
C HIS A 143 15.42 -12.16 7.20
N ASN A 144 16.67 -12.66 7.27
CA ASN A 144 17.39 -13.02 8.50
C ASN A 144 18.82 -12.44 8.57
N MET A 145 19.29 -11.73 7.54
CA MET A 145 20.71 -11.33 7.36
C MET A 145 21.71 -12.49 7.54
N THR A 146 21.33 -13.71 7.15
CA THR A 146 22.15 -14.92 7.32
C THR A 146 22.86 -15.37 6.03
N ASP A 147 22.62 -14.71 4.90
CA ASP A 147 23.31 -15.03 3.66
C ASP A 147 24.77 -14.55 3.73
N ALA A 148 25.69 -15.28 3.10
CA ALA A 148 27.10 -14.90 3.05
C ALA A 148 27.30 -13.49 2.46
N ALA A 149 26.43 -13.07 1.55
CA ALA A 149 26.45 -11.72 0.97
C ALA A 149 26.04 -10.61 1.97
N THR A 150 25.34 -10.94 3.07
CA THR A 150 24.92 -9.97 4.11
C THR A 150 25.94 -9.83 5.25
N GLU A 151 27.01 -10.64 5.29
CA GLU A 151 28.08 -10.49 6.30
C GLU A 151 28.90 -9.20 6.14
N GLY A 152 29.04 -8.70 4.90
CA GLY A 152 29.73 -7.44 4.62
C GLY A 152 29.01 -6.24 5.25
N ASP A 153 27.67 -6.24 5.21
CA ASP A 153 26.83 -5.16 5.74
C ASP A 153 26.90 -5.04 7.28
N ARG A 154 27.27 -6.11 8.00
CA ARG A 154 27.42 -6.07 9.47
C ARG A 154 28.69 -5.37 9.96
N ARG A 155 29.64 -5.12 9.06
CA ARG A 155 30.97 -4.57 9.40
C ARG A 155 31.12 -3.09 9.04
N LEU A 156 30.08 -2.48 8.49
CA LEU A 156 29.97 -1.05 8.19
C LEU A 156 29.25 -0.33 9.34
#